data_AF-A0A914TJK9-F1
#
_entry.id   AF-A0A914TJK9-F1
#
_cell.length_a   1.000
_cell.length_b   1.000
_cell.length_c   1.000
_cell.angle_alpha   90.00
_cell.angle_beta   90.00
_cell.angle_gamma   90.00
#
_symmetry.space_group_name_H-M   'P 1'
#
loop_
_entity.id
_entity.type
_entity.pdbx_description
1 polymer ?
#
loop_
_entity_poly.entity_id
_entity_poly.type
_entity_poly.pdbx_seq_one_letter_code
_entity_poly.pdbx_strand_id
1 'polypeptide(L)'
;MGNTTSNIPAHSPSERERMSPPQPQQQPQQPHAQGGERRSTSTTGGTGRKRTTTPTTTKSTSESETEKITAKEYKERGNKLFQLKKYDDAITNYTAAIMRDNTDATFFTNRALCYLQIKKLDKAEQDCRRALELDQKNVKANYYLGKILNIHGRHDEAIKALTRATEFASNQKVSFGDEITNMLRQARRDRFKIDEDKRLNQEIELQSYLNRLIDQDIENNVKEILEKQKENDPEVEEKIDELQTKGKKDKEMLNSLFAQVDERRRKREIPDYLCGKISFELLKDPVITPSGITYDRSDIKEHLHRVGHFDPITRVPLNVEQLIPNLAMKEVLDTFITENEWALDV
;
A
#
# COMPACT_ATOMS: atom_id res chain seq x y z
N MET A 1 65.30 34.33 8.38
CA MET A 1 65.64 33.42 9.48
C MET A 1 64.38 33.18 10.30
N GLY A 2 64.10 31.93 10.65
CA GLY A 2 63.15 31.58 11.74
C GLY A 2 61.75 31.13 11.32
N ASN A 3 61.66 29.93 10.72
CA ASN A 3 60.45 29.10 10.73
C ASN A 3 60.03 28.81 12.18
N THR A 4 58.74 28.91 12.50
CA THR A 4 58.15 28.24 13.67
C THR A 4 56.84 27.56 13.26
N THR A 5 57.00 26.30 12.87
CA THR A 5 55.96 25.28 12.71
C THR A 5 55.46 24.85 14.09
N SER A 6 54.19 25.09 14.39
CA SER A 6 53.50 24.50 15.54
C SER A 6 52.90 23.15 15.15
N ASN A 7 53.44 22.13 15.81
CA ASN A 7 53.19 20.72 15.64
C ASN A 7 52.00 20.31 16.55
N ILE A 8 50.89 19.84 15.98
CA ILE A 8 49.75 19.31 16.74
C ILE A 8 49.88 17.77 16.80
N PRO A 9 49.80 17.11 17.96
CA PRO A 9 49.99 15.66 18.07
C PRO A 9 48.75 14.88 17.63
N ALA A 10 49.01 13.79 16.92
CA ALA A 10 48.04 12.78 16.52
C ALA A 10 47.47 12.01 17.73
N HIS A 11 46.14 11.95 17.83
CA HIS A 11 45.44 11.01 18.71
C HIS A 11 45.35 9.64 18.04
N SER A 12 45.78 8.62 18.77
CA SER A 12 45.69 7.19 18.48
C SER A 12 44.25 6.68 18.46
N PRO A 13 43.93 5.67 17.63
CA PRO A 13 42.56 5.15 17.49
C PRO A 13 42.24 4.11 18.58
N SER A 14 41.15 4.31 19.30
CA SER A 14 40.60 3.34 20.24
C SER A 14 39.93 2.18 19.51
N GLU A 15 40.50 1.00 19.72
CA GLU A 15 39.88 -0.32 19.81
C GLU A 15 38.41 -0.43 19.37
N ARG A 16 38.20 -0.76 18.08
CA ARG A 16 36.96 -1.39 17.63
C ARG A 16 36.96 -2.85 18.07
N GLU A 17 36.11 -3.17 19.02
CA GLU A 17 35.76 -4.52 19.41
C GLU A 17 35.36 -5.35 18.18
N ARG A 18 35.98 -6.52 18.08
CA ARG A 18 35.64 -7.58 17.14
C ARG A 18 34.32 -8.20 17.59
N MET A 19 33.24 -7.98 16.84
CA MET A 19 32.06 -8.84 16.91
C MET A 19 31.95 -9.65 15.62
N SER A 20 32.16 -10.96 15.76
CA SER A 20 31.96 -11.96 14.72
C SER A 20 30.47 -12.07 14.34
N PRO A 21 30.12 -12.31 13.06
CA PRO A 21 28.72 -12.47 12.65
C PRO A 21 28.13 -13.80 13.13
N PRO A 22 26.84 -13.86 13.51
CA PRO A 22 26.19 -15.10 13.93
C PRO A 22 25.90 -16.03 12.75
N GLN A 23 26.12 -17.32 12.97
CA GLN A 23 25.85 -18.39 11.99
C GLN A 23 24.34 -18.63 11.78
N PRO A 24 23.91 -19.02 10.58
CA PRO A 24 22.49 -19.28 10.29
C PRO A 24 22.01 -20.62 10.90
N GLN A 25 20.93 -20.54 11.67
CA GLN A 25 20.21 -21.71 12.20
C GLN A 25 19.49 -22.47 11.07
N GLN A 26 19.76 -23.78 11.00
CA GLN A 26 19.10 -24.72 10.08
C GLN A 26 17.69 -25.07 10.56
N GLN A 27 16.72 -25.09 9.65
CA GLN A 27 15.37 -25.58 9.88
C GLN A 27 15.33 -27.11 9.98
N PRO A 28 14.46 -27.72 10.84
CA PRO A 28 14.33 -29.16 10.93
C PRO A 28 13.59 -29.76 9.72
N GLN A 29 14.19 -30.78 9.11
CA GLN A 29 13.58 -31.61 8.06
C GLN A 29 12.60 -32.63 8.66
N GLN A 30 11.47 -32.87 7.99
CA GLN A 30 10.52 -33.95 8.31
C GLN A 30 11.02 -35.30 7.75
N PRO A 31 10.77 -36.44 8.44
CA PRO A 31 11.32 -37.73 8.04
C PRO A 31 10.52 -38.44 6.94
N HIS A 32 11.27 -39.06 6.03
CA HIS A 32 10.85 -39.98 4.97
C HIS A 32 10.13 -41.23 5.51
N ALA A 33 9.02 -41.60 4.88
CA ALA A 33 8.39 -42.91 5.03
C ALA A 33 8.94 -43.89 3.97
N GLN A 34 9.49 -45.00 4.46
CA GLN A 34 9.97 -46.15 3.68
C GLN A 34 8.79 -46.96 3.11
N GLY A 35 8.77 -47.16 1.79
CA GLY A 35 7.92 -48.15 1.11
C GLY A 35 8.68 -49.46 0.98
N GLY A 36 8.20 -50.50 1.68
CA GLY A 36 8.76 -51.85 1.64
C GLY A 36 8.37 -52.61 0.37
N GLU A 37 9.38 -53.22 -0.24
CA GLU A 37 9.27 -54.20 -1.31
C GLU A 37 8.56 -55.48 -0.82
N ARG A 38 7.65 -56.03 -1.64
CA ARG A 38 7.35 -57.46 -1.62
C ARG A 38 7.30 -58.03 -3.04
N ARG A 39 8.36 -58.78 -3.34
CA ARG A 39 8.50 -59.79 -4.39
C ARG A 39 7.62 -60.99 -4.05
N SER A 40 6.90 -61.53 -5.01
CA SER A 40 6.38 -62.91 -4.97
C SER A 40 6.55 -63.60 -6.32
N THR A 41 7.65 -64.35 -6.39
CA THR A 41 7.84 -65.68 -6.99
C THR A 41 6.90 -66.18 -8.09
N SER A 42 7.50 -66.39 -9.25
CA SER A 42 7.13 -67.29 -10.35
C SER A 42 7.37 -68.77 -10.02
N THR A 43 6.49 -69.70 -10.42
CA THR A 43 6.85 -71.11 -10.73
C THR A 43 5.80 -71.76 -11.66
N THR A 44 6.30 -72.41 -12.73
CA THR A 44 5.74 -73.52 -13.57
C THR A 44 4.41 -73.31 -14.30
N GLY A 45 4.17 -73.74 -15.56
CA GLY A 45 4.79 -74.60 -16.57
C GLY A 45 3.63 -74.97 -17.53
N GLY A 46 3.67 -74.78 -18.84
CA GLY A 46 4.28 -75.66 -19.84
C GLY A 46 3.23 -76.13 -20.86
N THR A 47 3.59 -76.11 -22.16
CA THR A 47 2.89 -76.67 -23.36
C THR A 47 1.70 -75.84 -23.90
N GLY A 48 1.55 -75.49 -25.19
CA GLY A 48 2.30 -75.72 -26.42
C GLY A 48 1.40 -76.28 -27.54
N ARG A 49 0.85 -75.43 -28.45
CA ARG A 49 0.96 -75.55 -29.92
C ARG A 49 0.01 -74.65 -30.75
N LYS A 50 0.66 -73.99 -31.71
CA LYS A 50 0.33 -73.72 -33.12
C LYS A 50 -0.67 -72.62 -33.51
N ARG A 51 -0.02 -71.54 -33.98
CA ARG A 51 -0.41 -70.55 -35.01
C ARG A 51 -1.18 -71.13 -36.20
N THR A 52 -2.16 -70.37 -36.65
CA THR A 52 -2.53 -70.22 -38.06
C THR A 52 -2.65 -68.73 -38.41
N THR A 53 -2.32 -68.45 -39.66
CA THR A 53 -1.97 -67.20 -40.32
C THR A 53 -3.17 -66.29 -40.65
N THR A 54 -2.93 -64.98 -40.67
CA THR A 54 -3.79 -63.89 -41.21
C THR A 54 -4.05 -64.06 -42.73
N PRO A 55 -5.09 -63.42 -43.31
CA PRO A 55 -4.88 -62.07 -43.87
C PRO A 55 -6.07 -61.08 -43.78
N THR A 56 -5.71 -59.81 -43.55
CA THR A 56 -6.19 -58.57 -44.20
C THR A 56 -7.70 -58.27 -44.39
N THR A 57 -8.10 -57.11 -43.83
CA THR A 57 -8.74 -55.92 -44.46
C THR A 57 -10.06 -55.44 -43.84
N THR A 58 -10.09 -54.14 -43.53
CA THR A 58 -11.24 -53.25 -43.19
C THR A 58 -11.80 -53.46 -41.77
N LYS A 59 -11.95 -52.45 -40.91
CA LYS A 59 -12.57 -51.14 -41.15
C LYS A 59 -12.09 -50.19 -40.04
N SER A 60 -11.81 -48.97 -40.45
CA SER A 60 -11.75 -47.78 -39.61
C SER A 60 -12.99 -47.66 -38.71
N THR A 61 -12.79 -47.61 -37.41
CA THR A 61 -13.69 -46.92 -36.48
C THR A 61 -12.90 -45.79 -35.84
N SER A 62 -13.03 -44.63 -36.48
CA SER A 62 -12.89 -43.34 -35.84
C SER A 62 -13.93 -43.20 -34.73
N GLU A 63 -13.57 -42.36 -33.76
CA GLU A 63 -14.41 -41.59 -32.84
C GLU A 63 -14.52 -42.06 -31.37
N SER A 64 -13.91 -41.18 -30.53
CA SER A 64 -14.50 -40.58 -29.33
C SER A 64 -14.48 -41.37 -28.03
N GLU A 65 -13.47 -41.06 -27.20
CA GLU A 65 -13.68 -40.72 -25.78
C GLU A 65 -12.47 -39.87 -25.31
N THR A 66 -12.40 -38.62 -25.78
CA THR A 66 -11.56 -37.63 -25.08
C THR A 66 -12.36 -37.22 -23.85
N GLU A 67 -11.94 -37.68 -22.66
CA GLU A 67 -12.46 -37.22 -21.38
C GLU A 67 -12.56 -35.69 -21.42
N LYS A 68 -13.79 -35.17 -21.43
CA LYS A 68 -14.05 -33.72 -21.49
C LYS A 68 -13.60 -33.12 -20.17
N ILE A 69 -12.35 -32.65 -20.11
CA ILE A 69 -11.76 -31.97 -18.96
C ILE A 69 -12.74 -30.92 -18.42
N THR A 70 -13.05 -31.02 -17.14
CA THR A 70 -14.03 -30.13 -16.49
C THR A 70 -13.43 -28.75 -16.21
N ALA A 71 -14.28 -27.72 -16.04
CA ALA A 71 -13.81 -26.38 -15.68
C ALA A 71 -12.96 -26.37 -14.38
N LYS A 72 -13.33 -27.22 -13.41
CA LYS A 72 -12.60 -27.40 -12.15
C LYS A 72 -11.22 -28.01 -12.36
N GLU A 73 -11.09 -29.01 -13.23
CA GLU A 73 -9.78 -29.59 -13.57
C GLU A 73 -8.87 -28.60 -14.27
N TYR A 74 -9.40 -27.79 -15.20
CA TYR A 74 -8.63 -26.71 -15.81
C TYR A 74 -8.16 -25.68 -14.78
N LYS A 75 -8.99 -25.32 -13.80
CA LYS A 75 -8.58 -24.48 -12.67
C LYS A 75 -7.47 -25.13 -11.86
N GLU A 76 -7.56 -26.41 -11.52
CA GLU A 76 -6.53 -27.10 -10.75
C GLU A 76 -5.19 -27.19 -11.51
N ARG A 77 -5.23 -27.44 -12.81
CA ARG A 77 -4.04 -27.37 -13.68
C ARG A 77 -3.45 -25.96 -13.69
N GLY A 78 -4.29 -24.94 -13.81
CA GLY A 78 -3.89 -23.54 -13.70
C GLY A 78 -3.21 -23.22 -12.36
N ASN A 79 -3.77 -23.71 -11.25
CA ASN A 79 -3.21 -23.52 -9.91
C ASN A 79 -1.82 -24.16 -9.79
N LYS A 80 -1.63 -25.38 -10.32
CA LYS A 80 -0.32 -26.06 -10.34
C LYS A 80 0.70 -25.27 -11.16
N LEU A 81 0.32 -24.79 -12.34
CA LEU A 81 1.18 -23.96 -13.19
C LEU A 81 1.53 -22.61 -12.54
N PHE A 82 0.57 -22.02 -11.82
CA PHE A 82 0.80 -20.80 -11.04
C PHE A 82 1.84 -21.01 -9.94
N GLN A 83 1.76 -22.12 -9.20
CA GLN A 83 2.77 -22.48 -8.20
C GLN A 83 4.17 -22.69 -8.82
N LEU A 84 4.22 -23.20 -10.06
CA LEU A 84 5.44 -23.33 -10.85
C LEU A 84 5.90 -22.00 -11.49
N LYS A 85 5.26 -20.87 -11.19
CA LYS A 85 5.52 -19.54 -11.77
C LYS A 85 5.36 -19.47 -13.31
N LYS A 86 4.67 -20.43 -13.91
CA LYS A 86 4.34 -20.46 -15.35
C LYS A 86 3.03 -19.72 -15.60
N TYR A 87 3.10 -18.39 -15.53
CA TYR A 87 1.90 -17.55 -15.52
C TYR A 87 1.13 -17.56 -16.85
N ASP A 88 1.80 -17.54 -18.01
CA ASP A 88 1.11 -17.59 -19.32
C ASP A 88 0.40 -18.93 -19.56
N ASP A 89 1.01 -20.05 -19.16
CA ASP A 89 0.37 -21.37 -19.23
C ASP A 89 -0.83 -21.47 -18.27
N ALA A 90 -0.70 -20.89 -17.07
CA ALA A 90 -1.79 -20.80 -16.10
C ALA A 90 -2.96 -19.98 -16.65
N ILE A 91 -2.69 -18.83 -17.30
CA ILE A 91 -3.70 -18.00 -17.96
C ILE A 91 -4.46 -18.79 -19.03
N THR A 92 -3.76 -19.60 -19.81
CA THR A 92 -4.37 -20.45 -20.84
C THR A 92 -5.33 -21.45 -20.22
N ASN A 93 -4.92 -22.10 -19.12
CA ASN A 93 -5.77 -23.05 -18.40
C ASN A 93 -6.98 -22.38 -17.72
N TYR A 94 -6.81 -21.22 -17.08
CA TYR A 94 -7.95 -20.47 -16.53
C TYR A 94 -8.90 -19.97 -17.62
N THR A 95 -8.38 -19.58 -18.78
CA THR A 95 -9.20 -19.19 -19.93
C THR A 95 -10.02 -20.38 -20.45
N ALA A 96 -9.41 -21.57 -20.53
CA ALA A 96 -10.14 -22.80 -20.85
C ALA A 96 -11.21 -23.13 -19.80
N ALA A 97 -10.94 -22.90 -18.51
CA ALA A 97 -11.96 -23.03 -17.45
C ALA A 97 -13.14 -22.07 -17.67
N ILE A 98 -12.86 -20.78 -17.95
CA ILE A 98 -13.87 -19.74 -18.21
C ILE A 98 -14.72 -20.06 -19.44
N MET A 99 -14.12 -20.63 -20.49
CA MET A 99 -14.87 -21.04 -21.70
C MET A 99 -15.81 -22.22 -21.43
N ARG A 100 -15.53 -23.04 -20.41
CA ARG A 100 -16.40 -24.15 -20.00
C ARG A 100 -17.47 -23.73 -19.00
N ASP A 101 -17.12 -22.85 -18.09
CA ASP A 101 -18.01 -22.29 -17.08
C ASP A 101 -17.61 -20.85 -16.78
N ASN A 102 -18.51 -19.90 -17.04
CA ASN A 102 -18.30 -18.48 -16.85
C ASN A 102 -19.00 -17.91 -15.61
N THR A 103 -19.57 -18.78 -14.76
CA THR A 103 -20.36 -18.38 -13.58
C THR A 103 -19.53 -18.31 -12.30
N ASP A 104 -18.41 -19.03 -12.24
CA ASP A 104 -17.51 -19.06 -11.09
C ASP A 104 -16.52 -17.88 -11.12
N ALA A 105 -16.70 -16.93 -10.19
CA ALA A 105 -15.82 -15.77 -10.03
C ALA A 105 -14.35 -16.15 -9.75
N THR A 106 -14.08 -17.34 -9.20
CA THR A 106 -12.71 -17.76 -8.82
C THR A 106 -11.79 -17.92 -10.02
N PHE A 107 -12.31 -18.32 -11.19
CA PHE A 107 -11.52 -18.44 -12.41
C PHE A 107 -10.99 -17.07 -12.86
N PHE A 108 -11.83 -16.04 -12.80
CA PHE A 108 -11.46 -14.68 -13.14
C PHE A 108 -10.46 -14.11 -12.13
N THR A 109 -10.67 -14.30 -10.82
CA THR A 109 -9.71 -13.82 -9.82
C THR A 109 -8.33 -14.47 -9.93
N ASN A 110 -8.27 -15.76 -10.27
CA ASN A 110 -7.00 -16.47 -10.43
C ASN A 110 -6.27 -16.04 -11.71
N ARG A 111 -7.03 -15.81 -12.80
CA ARG A 111 -6.45 -15.27 -14.04
C ARG A 111 -5.98 -13.82 -13.87
N ALA A 112 -6.73 -12.99 -13.15
CA ALA A 112 -6.33 -11.64 -12.79
C ALA A 112 -5.02 -11.63 -11.99
N LEU A 113 -4.86 -12.56 -11.04
CA LEU A 113 -3.62 -12.70 -10.28
C LEU A 113 -2.43 -13.06 -11.20
N CYS A 114 -2.62 -13.95 -12.18
CA CYS A 114 -1.58 -14.21 -13.18
C CYS A 114 -1.24 -12.96 -13.99
N TYR A 115 -2.26 -12.21 -14.45
CA TYR A 115 -2.05 -10.96 -15.19
C TYR A 115 -1.29 -9.91 -14.39
N LEU A 116 -1.55 -9.82 -13.08
CA LEU A 116 -0.78 -9.00 -12.14
C LEU A 116 0.70 -9.40 -12.09
N GLN A 117 1.02 -10.69 -12.05
CA GLN A 117 2.41 -11.16 -12.01
C GLN A 117 3.18 -10.85 -13.30
N ILE A 118 2.51 -10.87 -14.45
CA ILE A 118 3.10 -10.51 -15.76
C ILE A 118 2.91 -9.04 -16.14
N LYS A 119 2.48 -8.19 -15.20
CA LYS A 119 2.27 -6.74 -15.36
C LYS A 119 1.28 -6.35 -16.49
N LYS A 120 0.35 -7.22 -16.87
CA LYS A 120 -0.75 -6.90 -17.80
C LYS A 120 -1.95 -6.34 -17.03
N LEU A 121 -1.80 -5.11 -16.52
CA LEU A 121 -2.72 -4.51 -15.55
C LEU A 121 -4.14 -4.30 -16.11
N ASP A 122 -4.28 -3.84 -17.36
CA ASP A 122 -5.59 -3.58 -17.97
C ASP A 122 -6.44 -4.86 -18.06
N LYS A 123 -5.82 -5.99 -18.40
CA LYS A 123 -6.50 -7.30 -18.45
C LYS A 123 -6.84 -7.80 -17.06
N ALA A 124 -5.96 -7.57 -16.09
CA ALA A 124 -6.23 -7.90 -14.70
C ALA A 124 -7.41 -7.10 -14.14
N GLU A 125 -7.53 -5.81 -14.50
CA GLU A 125 -8.65 -4.97 -14.08
C GLU A 125 -9.98 -5.49 -14.63
N GLN A 126 -10.02 -5.82 -15.93
CA GLN A 126 -11.20 -6.38 -16.58
C GLN A 126 -11.65 -7.68 -15.90
N ASP A 127 -10.71 -8.58 -15.60
CA ASP A 127 -11.02 -9.84 -14.90
C ASP A 127 -11.50 -9.60 -13.46
N CYS A 128 -10.92 -8.64 -12.74
CA CYS A 128 -11.38 -8.30 -11.39
C CYS A 128 -12.80 -7.71 -11.42
N ARG A 129 -13.10 -6.81 -12.37
CA ARG A 129 -14.45 -6.27 -12.55
C ARG A 129 -15.45 -7.37 -12.89
N ARG A 130 -15.09 -8.29 -13.79
CA ARG A 130 -15.95 -9.42 -14.14
C ARG A 130 -16.18 -10.36 -12.96
N ALA A 131 -15.15 -10.61 -12.14
CA ALA A 131 -15.29 -11.39 -10.91
C ALA A 131 -16.27 -10.72 -9.93
N LEU A 132 -16.24 -9.38 -9.82
CA LEU A 132 -17.14 -8.62 -8.94
C LEU A 132 -18.58 -8.53 -9.46
N GLU A 133 -18.79 -8.61 -10.78
CA GLU A 133 -20.13 -8.75 -11.37
C GLU A 133 -20.78 -10.10 -11.01
N LEU A 134 -19.97 -11.15 -10.87
CA LEU A 134 -20.43 -12.49 -10.48
C LEU A 134 -20.56 -12.65 -8.96
N ASP A 135 -19.58 -12.15 -8.21
CA ASP A 135 -19.56 -12.15 -6.75
C ASP A 135 -19.06 -10.81 -6.22
N GLN A 136 -20.01 -9.94 -5.86
CA GLN A 136 -19.72 -8.61 -5.32
C GLN A 136 -18.98 -8.66 -3.97
N LYS A 137 -19.14 -9.76 -3.20
CA LYS A 137 -18.54 -9.93 -1.88
C LYS A 137 -17.18 -10.62 -1.93
N ASN A 138 -16.62 -10.81 -3.12
CA ASN A 138 -15.33 -11.46 -3.28
C ASN A 138 -14.20 -10.57 -2.75
N VAL A 139 -13.60 -10.98 -1.62
CA VAL A 139 -12.51 -10.24 -0.95
C VAL A 139 -11.29 -10.10 -1.86
N LYS A 140 -10.89 -11.19 -2.55
CA LYS A 140 -9.71 -11.21 -3.42
C LYS A 140 -9.88 -10.31 -4.63
N ALA A 141 -11.06 -10.34 -5.26
CA ALA A 141 -11.34 -9.48 -6.41
C ALA A 141 -11.28 -7.99 -6.04
N ASN A 142 -11.88 -7.59 -4.92
CA ASN A 142 -11.82 -6.21 -4.42
C ASN A 142 -10.37 -5.79 -4.07
N TYR A 143 -9.60 -6.68 -3.43
CA TYR A 143 -8.20 -6.41 -3.09
C TYR A 143 -7.31 -6.26 -4.34
N TYR A 144 -7.41 -7.18 -5.30
CA TYR A 144 -6.64 -7.10 -6.55
C TYR A 144 -7.04 -5.87 -7.37
N LEU A 145 -8.34 -5.56 -7.46
CA LEU A 145 -8.81 -4.33 -8.11
C LEU A 145 -8.21 -3.09 -7.44
N GLY A 146 -8.26 -3.02 -6.10
CA GLY A 146 -7.66 -1.92 -5.34
C GLY A 146 -6.16 -1.75 -5.62
N LYS A 147 -5.42 -2.86 -5.66
CA LYS A 147 -3.99 -2.87 -5.99
C LYS A 147 -3.73 -2.37 -7.42
N ILE A 148 -4.52 -2.82 -8.39
CA ILE A 148 -4.39 -2.41 -9.80
C ILE A 148 -4.69 -0.92 -9.96
N LEU A 149 -5.79 -0.45 -9.38
CA LEU A 149 -6.19 0.96 -9.42
C LEU A 149 -5.14 1.87 -8.76
N ASN A 150 -4.50 1.42 -7.67
CA ASN A 150 -3.42 2.17 -7.04
C ASN A 150 -2.22 2.33 -7.99
N ILE A 151 -1.87 1.27 -8.75
CA ILE A 151 -0.78 1.33 -9.74
C ILE A 151 -1.15 2.24 -10.92
N HIS A 152 -2.42 2.31 -11.32
CA HIS A 152 -2.91 3.23 -12.36
C HIS A 152 -3.05 4.69 -11.89
N GLY A 153 -2.77 4.99 -10.61
CA GLY A 153 -2.95 6.33 -10.06
C GLY A 153 -4.39 6.72 -9.73
N ARG A 154 -5.34 5.77 -9.81
CA ARG A 154 -6.76 5.97 -9.48
C ARG A 154 -7.01 5.70 -8.00
N HIS A 155 -6.39 6.50 -7.14
CA HIS A 155 -6.33 6.24 -5.70
C HIS A 155 -7.70 6.29 -4.99
N ASP A 156 -8.62 7.15 -5.41
CA ASP A 156 -9.96 7.21 -4.80
C ASP A 156 -10.77 5.91 -5.01
N GLU A 157 -10.70 5.36 -6.22
CA GLU A 157 -11.35 4.08 -6.52
C GLU A 157 -10.62 2.93 -5.84
N ALA A 158 -9.29 3.00 -5.74
CA ALA A 158 -8.49 2.02 -5.01
C ALA A 158 -8.89 1.96 -3.53
N ILE A 159 -9.00 3.11 -2.86
CA ILE A 159 -9.43 3.21 -1.46
C ILE A 159 -10.83 2.60 -1.28
N LYS A 160 -11.78 2.94 -2.16
CA LYS A 160 -13.14 2.37 -2.10
C LYS A 160 -13.14 0.84 -2.24
N ALA A 161 -12.36 0.31 -3.19
CA ALA A 161 -12.25 -1.14 -3.39
C ALA A 161 -11.58 -1.83 -2.19
N LEU A 162 -10.52 -1.26 -1.65
CA LEU A 162 -9.80 -1.80 -0.48
C LEU A 162 -10.64 -1.73 0.80
N THR A 163 -11.41 -0.66 1.01
CA THR A 163 -12.35 -0.54 2.13
C THR A 163 -13.41 -1.65 2.06
N ARG A 164 -14.01 -1.89 0.89
CA ARG A 164 -14.93 -3.01 0.68
C ARG A 164 -14.26 -4.36 0.94
N ALA A 165 -13.01 -4.53 0.51
CA ALA A 165 -12.24 -5.75 0.78
C ALA A 165 -12.09 -5.98 2.29
N THR A 166 -11.77 -4.93 3.06
CA THR A 166 -11.70 -5.00 4.54
C THR A 166 -13.03 -5.39 5.16
N GLU A 167 -14.13 -4.73 4.76
CA GLU A 167 -15.48 -5.01 5.28
C GLU A 167 -15.88 -6.47 5.03
N PHE A 168 -15.66 -6.98 3.82
CA PHE A 168 -15.98 -8.37 3.49
C PHE A 168 -15.03 -9.37 4.13
N ALA A 169 -13.74 -9.03 4.31
CA ALA A 169 -12.78 -9.87 5.01
C ALA A 169 -13.16 -10.04 6.49
N SER A 170 -13.58 -8.97 7.16
CA SER A 170 -14.09 -9.01 8.54
C SER A 170 -15.33 -9.89 8.66
N ASN A 171 -16.27 -9.78 7.71
CA ASN A 171 -17.49 -10.58 7.70
C ASN A 171 -17.23 -12.08 7.44
N GLN A 172 -16.27 -12.40 6.58
CA GLN A 172 -15.94 -13.78 6.19
C GLN A 172 -14.86 -14.42 7.09
N LYS A 173 -14.32 -13.68 8.09
CA LYS A 173 -13.22 -14.11 8.97
C LYS A 173 -11.98 -14.60 8.20
N VAL A 174 -11.67 -14.00 7.05
CA VAL A 174 -10.52 -14.39 6.22
C VAL A 174 -9.28 -13.61 6.63
N SER A 175 -8.14 -14.29 6.73
CA SER A 175 -6.83 -13.74 7.13
C SER A 175 -6.15 -12.94 6.01
N PHE A 176 -6.80 -11.89 5.48
CA PHE A 176 -6.18 -10.90 4.57
C PHE A 176 -5.91 -9.54 5.25
N GLY A 177 -6.17 -9.42 6.56
CA GLY A 177 -6.22 -8.15 7.27
C GLY A 177 -4.98 -7.28 7.10
N ASP A 178 -3.79 -7.83 7.31
CA ASP A 178 -2.54 -7.04 7.29
C ASP A 178 -2.16 -6.55 5.89
N GLU A 179 -2.38 -7.37 4.86
CA GLU A 179 -2.11 -6.98 3.47
C GLU A 179 -3.05 -5.88 2.97
N ILE A 180 -4.36 -6.02 3.25
CA ILE A 180 -5.36 -5.04 2.82
C ILE A 180 -5.13 -3.71 3.55
N THR A 181 -4.85 -3.74 4.86
CA THR A 181 -4.58 -2.53 5.64
C THR A 181 -3.32 -1.82 5.18
N ASN A 182 -2.23 -2.54 4.90
CA ASN A 182 -1.01 -1.95 4.35
C ASN A 182 -1.25 -1.30 2.98
N MET A 183 -1.98 -1.98 2.08
CA MET A 183 -2.32 -1.42 0.77
C MET A 183 -3.25 -0.21 0.88
N LEU A 184 -4.20 -0.22 1.82
CA LEU A 184 -5.10 0.90 2.08
C LEU A 184 -4.34 2.13 2.59
N ARG A 185 -3.39 1.94 3.50
CA ARG A 185 -2.49 3.03 3.96
C ARG A 185 -1.68 3.59 2.80
N GLN A 186 -1.09 2.72 1.98
CA GLN A 186 -0.33 3.15 0.80
C GLN A 186 -1.21 3.96 -0.17
N ALA A 187 -2.42 3.50 -0.47
CA ALA A 187 -3.32 4.21 -1.39
C ALA A 187 -3.76 5.58 -0.85
N ARG A 188 -4.01 5.69 0.46
CA ARG A 188 -4.32 6.97 1.12
C ARG A 188 -3.15 7.94 1.08
N ARG A 189 -1.93 7.45 1.35
CA ARG A 189 -0.69 8.22 1.23
C ARG A 189 -0.49 8.76 -0.18
N ASP A 190 -0.62 7.90 -1.19
CA ASP A 190 -0.40 8.28 -2.57
C ASP A 190 -1.46 9.30 -3.04
N ARG A 191 -2.72 9.14 -2.63
CA ARG A 191 -3.77 10.15 -2.84
C ARG A 191 -3.42 11.49 -2.20
N PHE A 192 -3.07 11.47 -0.91
CA PHE A 192 -2.76 12.68 -0.17
C PHE A 192 -1.60 13.45 -0.81
N LYS A 193 -0.54 12.75 -1.23
CA LYS A 193 0.58 13.37 -1.96
C LYS A 193 0.12 14.07 -3.23
N ILE A 194 -0.74 13.44 -4.02
CA ILE A 194 -1.25 14.03 -5.26
C ILE A 194 -2.07 15.28 -4.98
N ASP A 195 -2.94 15.25 -3.97
CA ASP A 195 -3.76 16.40 -3.64
C ASP A 195 -2.94 17.54 -3.00
N GLU A 196 -1.92 17.19 -2.23
CA GLU A 196 -0.94 18.15 -1.71
C GLU A 196 -0.12 18.80 -2.83
N ASP A 197 0.35 18.02 -3.81
CA ASP A 197 1.09 18.54 -4.97
C ASP A 197 0.20 19.47 -5.81
N LYS A 198 -1.08 19.13 -6.01
CA LYS A 198 -2.04 20.02 -6.69
C LYS A 198 -2.22 21.32 -5.93
N ARG A 199 -2.39 21.25 -4.61
CA ARG A 199 -2.55 22.43 -3.75
C ARG A 199 -1.31 23.33 -3.80
N LEU A 200 -0.12 22.72 -3.70
CA LEU A 200 1.15 23.43 -3.79
C LEU A 200 1.31 24.11 -5.16
N ASN A 201 0.97 23.44 -6.25
CA ASN A 201 1.03 24.02 -7.58
C ASN A 201 0.07 25.22 -7.74
N GLN A 202 -1.16 25.11 -7.23
CA GLN A 202 -2.11 26.24 -7.22
C GLN A 202 -1.60 27.42 -6.40
N GLU A 203 -0.94 27.15 -5.28
CA GLU A 203 -0.36 28.17 -4.41
C GLU A 203 0.83 28.88 -5.08
N ILE A 204 1.73 28.12 -5.70
CA ILE A 204 2.86 28.67 -6.47
C ILE A 204 2.34 29.52 -7.64
N GLU A 205 1.31 29.05 -8.34
CA GLU A 205 0.68 29.77 -9.44
C GLU A 205 0.06 31.08 -8.95
N LEU A 206 -0.69 31.05 -7.84
CA LEU A 206 -1.29 32.22 -7.23
C LEU A 206 -0.24 33.22 -6.74
N GLN A 207 0.79 32.77 -6.03
CA GLN A 207 1.88 33.62 -5.56
C GLN A 207 2.59 34.30 -6.75
N SER A 208 2.87 33.54 -7.81
CA SER A 208 3.49 34.07 -9.03
C SER A 208 2.59 35.09 -9.74
N TYR A 209 1.30 34.80 -9.81
CA TYR A 209 0.29 35.69 -10.40
C TYR A 209 0.17 37.01 -9.64
N LEU A 210 0.06 36.96 -8.32
CA LEU A 210 -0.05 38.15 -7.47
C LEU A 210 1.23 39.00 -7.52
N ASN A 211 2.41 38.38 -7.49
CA ASN A 211 3.66 39.11 -7.66
C ASN A 211 3.73 39.85 -9.00
N ARG A 212 3.24 39.22 -10.08
CA ARG A 212 3.18 39.85 -11.42
C ARG A 212 2.19 41.02 -11.45
N LEU A 213 1.03 40.90 -10.80
CA LEU A 213 0.08 42.00 -10.71
C LEU A 213 0.67 43.21 -9.98
N ILE A 214 1.42 42.98 -8.91
CA ILE A 214 2.12 44.05 -8.18
C ILE A 214 3.14 44.74 -9.10
N ASP A 215 3.95 43.98 -9.83
CA ASP A 215 4.90 44.56 -10.81
C ASP A 215 4.19 45.39 -11.88
N GLN A 216 3.11 44.86 -12.45
CA GLN A 216 2.34 45.56 -13.49
C GLN A 216 1.70 46.84 -12.96
N ASP A 217 1.16 46.82 -11.74
CA ASP A 217 0.56 48.00 -11.13
C ASP A 217 1.61 49.10 -10.90
N ILE A 218 2.79 48.74 -10.38
CA ILE A 218 3.91 49.67 -10.22
C ILE A 218 4.34 50.23 -11.58
N GLU A 219 4.56 49.37 -12.58
CA GLU A 219 4.96 49.80 -13.93
C GLU A 219 3.95 50.77 -14.56
N ASN A 220 2.66 50.49 -14.42
CA ASN A 220 1.59 51.35 -14.95
C ASN A 220 1.54 52.70 -14.23
N ASN A 221 1.64 52.71 -12.90
CA ASN A 221 1.65 53.93 -12.10
C ASN A 221 2.90 54.78 -12.40
N VAL A 222 4.06 54.15 -12.58
CA VAL A 222 5.30 54.85 -12.98
C VAL A 222 5.15 55.47 -14.37
N LYS A 223 4.60 54.72 -15.35
CA LYS A 223 4.32 55.27 -16.68
C LYS A 223 3.37 56.47 -16.62
N GLU A 224 2.30 56.38 -15.84
CA GLU A 224 1.33 57.48 -15.70
C GLU A 224 1.96 58.75 -15.10
N ILE A 225 2.89 58.60 -14.14
CA ILE A 225 3.64 59.73 -13.58
C ILE A 225 4.56 60.36 -14.63
N LEU A 226 5.30 59.53 -15.38
CA LEU A 226 6.20 59.98 -16.44
C LEU A 226 5.47 60.66 -17.60
N GLU A 227 4.23 60.25 -17.91
CA GLU A 227 3.41 60.90 -18.94
C GLU A 227 2.84 62.27 -18.50
N LYS A 228 2.60 62.47 -17.20
CA LYS A 228 1.98 63.69 -16.65
C LYS A 228 2.97 64.81 -16.32
N GLN A 229 4.23 64.50 -16.02
CA GLN A 229 5.24 65.47 -15.58
C GLN A 229 6.42 65.53 -16.58
N LYS A 230 7.02 66.72 -16.79
CA LYS A 230 8.15 66.90 -17.72
C LYS A 230 9.40 66.16 -17.21
N GLU A 231 10.16 65.56 -18.13
CA GLU A 231 11.46 64.91 -17.84
C GLU A 231 12.40 65.85 -17.05
N ASN A 232 12.99 65.33 -15.96
CA ASN A 232 14.00 65.94 -15.07
C ASN A 232 13.52 66.82 -13.89
N ASP A 233 12.34 66.57 -13.32
CA ASP A 233 11.97 67.14 -12.01
C ASP A 233 12.39 66.19 -10.88
N PRO A 234 13.23 66.62 -9.91
CA PRO A 234 13.59 65.82 -8.74
C PRO A 234 12.39 65.28 -7.94
N GLU A 235 11.25 65.99 -7.97
CA GLU A 235 10.02 65.57 -7.30
C GLU A 235 9.36 64.35 -7.96
N VAL A 236 9.60 64.13 -9.27
CA VAL A 236 9.14 62.94 -10.00
C VAL A 236 9.93 61.71 -9.60
N GLU A 237 11.25 61.86 -9.48
CA GLU A 237 12.17 60.78 -9.11
C GLU A 237 11.87 60.28 -7.69
N GLU A 238 11.63 61.19 -6.74
CA GLU A 238 11.24 60.85 -5.37
C GLU A 238 9.92 60.05 -5.32
N LYS A 239 8.89 60.45 -6.09
CA LYS A 239 7.60 59.73 -6.15
C LYS A 239 7.73 58.33 -6.76
N ILE A 240 8.59 58.17 -7.76
CA ILE A 240 8.87 56.85 -8.37
C ILE A 240 9.56 55.95 -7.35
N ASP A 241 10.57 56.46 -6.64
CA ASP A 241 11.27 55.72 -5.59
C ASP A 241 10.34 55.31 -4.44
N GLU A 242 9.44 56.19 -4.01
CA GLU A 242 8.41 55.87 -3.01
C GLU A 242 7.48 54.74 -3.49
N LEU A 243 7.00 54.80 -4.73
CA LEU A 243 6.15 53.75 -5.32
C LEU A 243 6.88 52.42 -5.45
N GLN A 244 8.13 52.42 -5.91
CA GLN A 244 8.95 51.21 -5.98
C GLN A 244 9.21 50.63 -4.60
N THR A 245 9.49 51.47 -3.61
CA THR A 245 9.69 51.06 -2.22
C THR A 245 8.42 50.44 -1.63
N LYS A 246 7.26 51.06 -1.89
CA LYS A 246 5.95 50.51 -1.48
C LYS A 246 5.70 49.14 -2.13
N GLY A 247 5.89 49.04 -3.44
CA GLY A 247 5.72 47.79 -4.18
C GLY A 247 6.64 46.67 -3.69
N LYS A 248 7.89 47.00 -3.35
CA LYS A 248 8.83 46.06 -2.73
C LYS A 248 8.32 45.57 -1.37
N LYS A 249 7.82 46.47 -0.52
CA LYS A 249 7.23 46.11 0.79
C LYS A 249 6.00 45.22 0.63
N ASP A 250 5.12 45.52 -0.32
CA ASP A 250 3.90 44.74 -0.57
C ASP A 250 4.26 43.31 -1.03
N LYS A 251 5.28 43.17 -1.89
CA LYS A 251 5.83 41.86 -2.29
C LYS A 251 6.47 41.10 -1.14
N GLU A 252 7.27 41.77 -0.31
CA GLU A 252 7.89 41.17 0.87
C GLU A 252 6.82 40.65 1.84
N MET A 253 5.78 41.45 2.09
CA MET A 253 4.64 41.06 2.92
C MET A 253 3.88 39.87 2.32
N LEU A 254 3.60 39.88 1.01
CA LEU A 254 2.95 38.78 0.30
C LEU A 254 3.76 37.48 0.42
N ASN A 255 5.05 37.53 0.11
CA ASN A 255 5.91 36.35 0.17
C ASN A 255 6.08 35.84 1.61
N SER A 256 6.09 36.74 2.60
CA SER A 256 6.07 36.36 4.01
C SER A 256 4.78 35.63 4.39
N LEU A 257 3.62 36.06 3.88
CA LEU A 257 2.34 35.40 4.12
C LEU A 257 2.35 33.95 3.59
N PHE A 258 2.81 33.72 2.36
CA PHE A 258 2.94 32.37 1.79
C PHE A 258 3.96 31.52 2.56
N ALA A 259 5.08 32.11 3.01
CA ALA A 259 6.06 31.40 3.83
C ALA A 259 5.49 30.92 5.18
N GLN A 260 4.65 31.73 5.85
CA GLN A 260 3.98 31.34 7.09
C GLN A 260 3.00 30.16 6.88
N VAL A 261 2.32 30.11 5.74
CA VAL A 261 1.42 29.00 5.38
C VAL A 261 2.21 27.70 5.20
N ASP A 262 3.37 27.74 4.52
CA ASP A 262 4.25 26.58 4.36
C ASP A 262 4.76 26.05 5.72
N GLU A 263 5.21 26.96 6.61
CA GLU A 263 5.73 26.57 7.93
C GLU A 263 4.68 25.87 8.81
N ARG A 264 3.43 26.35 8.81
CA ARG A 264 2.32 25.69 9.53
C ARG A 264 2.06 24.28 9.01
N ARG A 265 2.19 24.04 7.70
CA ARG A 265 1.98 22.72 7.09
C ARG A 265 3.09 21.72 7.41
N ARG A 266 4.31 22.22 7.66
CA ARG A 266 5.46 21.37 8.04
C ARG A 266 5.35 20.84 9.47
N LYS A 267 4.63 21.52 10.36
CA LYS A 267 4.37 21.05 11.74
C LYS A 267 3.31 19.96 11.73
N ARG A 268 3.73 18.75 11.34
CA ARG A 268 2.93 17.53 11.36
C ARG A 268 3.09 16.85 12.72
N GLU A 269 2.40 17.37 13.73
CA GLU A 269 2.42 16.82 15.08
C GLU A 269 1.07 16.19 15.41
N ILE A 270 1.08 14.89 15.74
CA ILE A 270 -0.10 14.20 16.23
C ILE A 270 -0.26 14.57 17.71
N PRO A 271 -1.42 15.11 18.14
CA PRO A 271 -1.64 15.40 19.54
C PRO A 271 -1.51 14.16 20.43
N ASP A 272 -0.74 14.26 21.52
CA ASP A 272 -0.41 13.15 22.44
C ASP A 272 -1.63 12.40 23.02
N TYR A 273 -2.79 13.07 23.09
CA TYR A 273 -4.03 12.48 23.58
C TYR A 273 -4.72 11.57 22.56
N LEU A 274 -4.34 11.66 21.28
CA LEU A 274 -4.76 10.74 20.21
C LEU A 274 -3.83 9.54 20.07
N CYS A 275 -2.67 9.56 20.74
CA CYS A 275 -1.70 8.49 20.72
C CYS A 275 -1.94 7.48 21.83
N GLY A 276 -1.75 6.20 21.50
CA GLY A 276 -1.79 5.10 22.45
C GLY A 276 -0.67 5.20 23.48
N LYS A 277 -0.96 4.88 24.74
CA LYS A 277 0.04 4.98 25.83
C LYS A 277 1.06 3.84 25.85
N ILE A 278 0.95 2.86 24.94
CA ILE A 278 1.86 1.72 24.80
C ILE A 278 2.64 1.84 23.48
N SER A 279 1.94 1.89 22.35
CA SER A 279 2.56 2.03 21.02
C SER A 279 3.12 3.41 20.74
N PHE A 280 2.62 4.47 21.42
CA PHE A 280 2.90 5.87 21.08
C PHE A 280 2.51 6.25 19.63
N GLU A 281 1.79 5.37 18.94
CA GLU A 281 1.20 5.62 17.62
C GLU A 281 -0.23 6.14 17.77
N LEU A 282 -0.78 6.71 16.71
CA LEU A 282 -2.19 7.08 16.62
C LEU A 282 -3.09 5.87 16.94
N LEU A 283 -4.05 6.07 17.84
CA LEU A 283 -5.03 5.04 18.23
C LEU A 283 -5.84 4.56 17.02
N LYS A 284 -5.95 3.24 16.83
CA LYS A 284 -6.71 2.59 15.74
C LYS A 284 -8.05 2.04 16.25
N ASP A 285 -8.03 1.40 17.42
CA ASP A 285 -9.25 0.89 18.08
C ASP A 285 -9.22 1.28 19.57
N PRO A 286 -9.65 2.51 19.90
CA PRO A 286 -9.53 3.04 21.25
C PRO A 286 -10.45 2.30 22.24
N VAL A 287 -9.87 1.82 23.33
CA VAL A 287 -10.57 1.22 24.47
C VAL A 287 -10.20 1.93 25.76
N ILE A 288 -11.18 2.15 26.62
CA ILE A 288 -11.00 2.80 27.92
C ILE A 288 -11.04 1.76 29.04
N THR A 289 -10.10 1.88 29.98
CA THR A 289 -10.06 1.07 31.20
C THR A 289 -10.95 1.71 32.29
N PRO A 290 -11.34 0.97 33.34
CA PRO A 290 -12.05 1.54 34.49
C PRO A 290 -11.30 2.69 35.18
N SER A 291 -9.97 2.74 35.03
CA SER A 291 -9.11 3.83 35.49
C SER A 291 -9.26 5.12 34.65
N GLY A 292 -10.06 5.09 33.59
CA GLY A 292 -10.31 6.24 32.70
C GLY A 292 -9.23 6.44 31.63
N ILE A 293 -8.32 5.49 31.44
CA ILE A 293 -7.21 5.61 30.49
C ILE A 293 -7.57 4.91 29.18
N THR A 294 -7.34 5.60 28.06
CA THR A 294 -7.57 5.05 26.72
C THR A 294 -6.28 4.46 26.14
N TYR A 295 -6.38 3.25 25.61
CA TYR A 295 -5.33 2.50 24.93
C TYR A 295 -5.81 2.01 23.57
N ASP A 296 -4.89 1.58 22.71
CA ASP A 296 -5.28 0.77 21.56
C ASP A 296 -5.64 -0.65 22.02
N ARG A 297 -6.72 -1.21 21.47
CA ARG A 297 -7.19 -2.54 21.83
C ARG A 297 -6.12 -3.62 21.60
N SER A 298 -5.34 -3.56 20.52
CA SER A 298 -4.32 -4.60 20.27
C SER A 298 -3.26 -4.57 21.36
N ASP A 299 -2.78 -3.38 21.68
CA ASP A 299 -1.62 -3.20 22.56
C ASP A 299 -1.96 -3.54 24.01
N ILE A 300 -3.14 -3.08 24.50
CA ILE A 300 -3.55 -3.40 25.86
C ILE A 300 -3.87 -4.89 26.02
N LYS A 301 -4.43 -5.53 25.00
CA LYS A 301 -4.66 -6.99 25.03
C LYS A 301 -3.35 -7.76 25.07
N GLU A 302 -2.36 -7.36 24.27
CA GLU A 302 -1.04 -7.98 24.30
C GLU A 302 -0.38 -7.80 25.67
N HIS A 303 -0.42 -6.57 26.24
CA HIS A 303 0.09 -6.30 27.59
C HIS A 303 -0.57 -7.19 28.65
N LEU A 304 -1.90 -7.26 28.66
CA LEU A 304 -2.64 -8.09 29.62
C LEU A 304 -2.31 -9.58 29.50
N HIS A 305 -2.05 -10.05 28.27
CA HIS A 305 -1.71 -11.45 28.02
C HIS A 305 -0.24 -11.78 28.34
N ARG A 306 0.69 -10.88 28.00
CA ARG A 306 2.14 -11.14 28.04
C ARG A 306 2.82 -10.63 29.31
N VAL A 307 2.38 -9.49 29.83
CA VAL A 307 3.02 -8.79 30.96
C VAL A 307 2.26 -9.08 32.25
N GLY A 308 0.94 -8.91 32.25
CA GLY A 308 0.10 -9.26 33.39
C GLY A 308 -1.21 -8.48 33.50
N HIS A 309 -2.09 -8.95 34.38
CA HIS A 309 -3.46 -8.48 34.55
C HIS A 309 -3.55 -7.20 35.39
N PHE A 310 -2.90 -6.13 34.92
CA PHE A 310 -2.93 -4.80 35.56
C PHE A 310 -2.82 -3.69 34.52
N ASP A 311 -3.40 -2.54 34.83
CA ASP A 311 -3.35 -1.33 34.00
C ASP A 311 -1.90 -0.80 33.91
N PRO A 312 -1.33 -0.60 32.70
CA PRO A 312 0.08 -0.21 32.53
C PRO A 312 0.48 1.07 33.27
N ILE A 313 -0.44 2.03 33.41
CA ILE A 313 -0.16 3.34 34.00
C ILE A 313 -0.53 3.34 35.49
N THR A 314 -1.78 3.00 35.81
CA THR A 314 -2.30 3.11 37.19
C THR A 314 -1.95 1.91 38.06
N ARG A 315 -1.50 0.79 37.46
CA ARG A 315 -1.15 -0.47 38.14
C ARG A 315 -2.32 -1.13 38.89
N VAL A 316 -3.55 -0.65 38.67
CA VAL A 316 -4.77 -1.25 39.19
C VAL A 316 -5.00 -2.61 38.50
N PRO A 317 -5.48 -3.65 39.21
CA PRO A 317 -5.83 -4.92 38.59
C PRO A 317 -6.82 -4.72 37.43
N LEU A 318 -6.49 -5.27 36.27
CA LEU A 318 -7.24 -5.05 35.03
C LEU A 318 -7.33 -6.37 34.25
N ASN A 319 -8.54 -6.69 33.81
CA ASN A 319 -8.82 -7.86 32.96
C ASN A 319 -9.37 -7.44 31.60
N VAL A 320 -9.23 -8.31 30.59
CA VAL A 320 -9.66 -8.04 29.20
C VAL A 320 -11.16 -7.73 29.10
N GLU A 321 -11.98 -8.34 29.96
CA GLU A 321 -13.43 -8.15 30.00
C GLU A 321 -13.84 -6.75 30.46
N GLN A 322 -12.96 -6.04 31.17
CA GLN A 322 -13.22 -4.69 31.68
C GLN A 322 -12.91 -3.60 30.64
N LEU A 323 -12.41 -3.96 29.46
CA LEU A 323 -12.08 -3.02 28.40
C LEU A 323 -13.36 -2.58 27.66
N ILE A 324 -13.70 -1.30 27.81
CA ILE A 324 -14.89 -0.71 27.18
C ILE A 324 -14.46 -0.01 25.88
N PRO A 325 -15.10 -0.27 24.72
CA PRO A 325 -14.84 0.51 23.50
C PRO A 325 -15.10 2.00 23.73
N ASN A 326 -14.10 2.84 23.47
CA ASN A 326 -14.23 4.28 23.64
C ASN A 326 -14.73 4.91 22.34
N LEU A 327 -16.05 4.86 22.13
CA LEU A 327 -16.70 5.35 20.91
C LEU A 327 -16.49 6.86 20.70
N ALA A 328 -16.48 7.65 21.78
CA ALA A 328 -16.25 9.09 21.69
C ALA A 328 -14.83 9.40 21.16
N MET A 329 -13.80 8.73 21.69
CA MET A 329 -12.44 8.89 21.16
C MET A 329 -12.32 8.39 19.72
N LYS A 330 -13.10 7.35 19.35
CA LYS A 330 -13.13 6.88 17.97
C LYS A 330 -13.68 7.94 17.01
N GLU A 331 -14.77 8.61 17.37
CA GLU A 331 -15.32 9.72 16.57
C GLU A 331 -14.34 10.89 16.46
N VAL A 332 -13.63 11.22 17.56
CA VAL A 332 -12.59 12.25 17.55
C VAL A 332 -11.43 11.86 16.64
N LEU A 333 -10.97 10.61 16.68
CA LEU A 333 -9.92 10.10 15.80
C LEU A 333 -10.36 10.10 14.33
N ASP A 334 -11.58 9.66 14.04
CA ASP A 334 -12.12 9.64 12.69
C ASP A 334 -12.22 11.07 12.12
N THR A 335 -12.63 12.03 12.94
CA THR A 335 -12.66 13.46 12.57
C THR A 335 -11.25 13.99 12.34
N PHE A 336 -10.32 13.73 13.27
CA PHE A 336 -8.93 14.16 13.16
C PHE A 336 -8.25 13.61 11.90
N ILE A 337 -8.44 12.33 11.59
CA ILE A 337 -7.90 11.67 10.39
C ILE A 337 -8.51 12.26 9.12
N THR A 338 -9.81 12.59 9.14
CA THR A 338 -10.50 13.20 7.99
C THR A 338 -9.93 14.59 7.68
N GLU A 339 -9.60 15.37 8.71
CA GLU A 339 -8.99 16.70 8.56
C GLU A 339 -7.47 16.63 8.31
N ASN A 340 -6.82 15.57 8.80
CA ASN A 340 -5.37 15.40 8.79
C ASN A 340 -4.99 14.04 8.20
N GLU A 341 -5.27 13.85 6.90
CA GLU A 341 -5.00 12.55 6.26
C GLU A 341 -3.52 12.14 6.33
N TRP A 342 -2.60 13.11 6.44
CA TRP A 342 -1.17 12.89 6.67
C TRP A 342 -0.87 12.17 7.98
N ALA A 343 -1.77 12.20 8.98
CA ALA A 343 -1.55 11.53 10.26
C ALA A 343 -1.60 10.00 10.14
N LEU A 344 -2.09 9.46 9.02
CA LEU A 344 -2.02 8.02 8.73
C LEU A 344 -0.64 7.58 8.23
N ASP A 345 0.28 8.53 7.99
CA ASP A 345 1.64 8.28 7.51
C ASP A 345 2.72 8.26 8.59
N VAL A 346 2.40 8.74 9.80
CA VAL A 346 3.26 8.73 11.00
C VAL A 346 3.01 7.44 11.76
#